data_AF-A0A2U2RXC0-F1
#
_entry.id   AF-A0A2U2RXC0-F1
#
_cell.length_a   1.000
_cell.length_b   1.000
_cell.length_c   1.000
_cell.angle_alpha   90.00
_cell.angle_beta   90.00
_cell.angle_gamma   90.00
#
_symmetry.space_group_name_H-M   'P 1'
#
loop_
_entity.id
_entity.type
_entity.pdbx_description
1 polymer ?
#
loop_
_entity_poly.entity_id
_entity_poly.type
_entity_poly.pdbx_seq_one_letter_code
_entity_poly.pdbx_strand_id
1 'polypeptide(L)'
;MKKYIIAFISCFVSVSIASIIPTILFYQPEQAELSKIFPGVVNEVPDPLFILISATALITLWVITFDKMGITNLKNGSITGIWFGILTFTFFGFQFMALTNIVSIQFALTDIFISAIMGAIQGGAIGWSLGRFA
;
A
#
# COMPACT_ATOMS: atom_id res chain seq x y z
N MET A 1 -8.04 -12.39 -18.24
CA MET A 1 -9.02 -12.11 -17.18
C MET A 1 -8.81 -12.94 -15.92
N LYS A 2 -8.85 -14.28 -15.98
CA LYS A 2 -8.64 -15.16 -14.80
C LYS A 2 -7.34 -14.84 -14.03
N LYS A 3 -6.21 -14.66 -14.73
CA LYS A 3 -4.92 -14.32 -14.11
C LYS A 3 -4.94 -13.03 -13.29
N TYR A 4 -5.63 -11.99 -13.77
CA TYR A 4 -5.73 -10.71 -13.07
C TYR A 4 -6.55 -10.80 -11.79
N ILE A 5 -7.66 -11.56 -11.82
CA ILE A 5 -8.50 -11.79 -10.64
C ILE A 5 -7.71 -12.54 -9.56
N ILE A 6 -6.98 -13.58 -9.95
CA ILE A 6 -6.17 -14.36 -9.00
C ILE A 6 -5.03 -13.51 -8.43
N ALA A 7 -4.38 -12.70 -9.27
CA ALA A 7 -3.31 -11.81 -8.82
C ALA A 7 -3.83 -10.74 -7.85
N PHE A 8 -4.99 -10.15 -8.15
CA PHE A 8 -5.66 -9.21 -7.26
C PHE A 8 -5.96 -9.85 -5.90
N ILE A 9 -6.63 -11.01 -5.87
CA ILE A 9 -7.01 -11.69 -4.63
C ILE A 9 -5.76 -12.09 -3.83
N SER A 10 -4.74 -12.62 -4.50
CA SER A 10 -3.48 -13.01 -3.86
C SER A 10 -2.83 -11.80 -3.18
N CYS A 11 -2.72 -10.69 -3.91
CA CYS A 11 -2.18 -9.44 -3.37
C CYS A 11 -3.02 -8.92 -2.19
N PHE A 12 -4.34 -8.84 -2.37
CA PHE A 12 -5.27 -8.33 -1.37
C PHE A 12 -5.19 -9.11 -0.06
N VAL A 13 -5.18 -10.44 -0.11
CA VAL A 13 -5.05 -11.29 1.08
C VAL A 13 -3.67 -11.12 1.72
N SER A 14 -2.60 -11.17 0.93
CA SER A 14 -1.22 -11.03 1.44
C SER A 14 -1.01 -9.68 2.14
N VAL A 15 -1.45 -8.58 1.53
CA VAL A 15 -1.29 -7.24 2.11
C VAL A 15 -2.18 -7.04 3.32
N SER A 16 -3.41 -7.56 3.32
CA SER A 16 -4.32 -7.47 4.48
C SER A 16 -3.69 -8.10 5.71
N ILE A 17 -3.12 -9.31 5.57
CA ILE A 17 -2.45 -10.01 6.67
C ILE A 17 -1.18 -9.27 7.09
N ALA A 18 -0.33 -8.89 6.14
CA ALA A 18 0.93 -8.21 6.44
C ALA A 18 0.73 -6.83 7.09
N SER A 19 -0.39 -6.16 6.79
CA SER A 19 -0.69 -4.81 7.30
C SER A 19 -1.15 -4.77 8.75
N ILE A 20 -1.49 -5.90 9.37
CA ILE A 20 -1.97 -5.96 10.76
C ILE A 20 -0.95 -5.34 11.71
N ILE A 21 0.33 -5.73 11.58
CA ILE A 21 1.40 -5.26 12.47
C ILE A 21 1.66 -3.75 12.31
N PRO A 22 1.91 -3.21 11.10
CA PRO A 22 2.05 -1.77 10.92
C PRO A 22 0.82 -0.97 11.37
N THR A 23 -0.39 -1.52 11.17
CA THR A 23 -1.62 -0.85 11.60
C THR A 23 -1.66 -0.68 13.11
N ILE A 24 -1.42 -1.75 13.86
CA ILE A 24 -1.48 -1.71 15.33
C ILE A 24 -0.35 -0.87 15.92
N LEU A 25 0.87 -0.97 15.36
CA LEU A 25 2.05 -0.36 15.97
C LEU A 25 2.34 1.07 15.52
N PHE A 26 1.86 1.48 14.35
CA PHE A 26 2.21 2.77 13.75
C PHE A 26 0.97 3.56 13.33
N TYR A 27 0.14 3.04 12.41
CA TYR A 27 -0.94 3.85 11.84
C TYR A 27 -2.08 4.16 12.82
N GLN A 28 -2.51 3.19 13.64
CA GLN A 28 -3.64 3.38 14.54
C GLN A 28 -3.32 4.36 15.69
N PRO A 29 -2.16 4.29 16.38
CA PRO A 29 -1.79 5.28 17.38
C PRO A 29 -1.70 6.70 16.82
N GLU A 30 -1.04 6.85 15.66
CA GLU A 30 -0.89 8.15 14.98
C GLU A 30 -2.24 8.72 14.56
N GLN A 31 -3.14 7.91 14.00
CA GLN A 31 -4.50 8.34 13.65
C GLN A 31 -5.27 8.84 14.88
N ALA A 32 -5.19 8.10 16.00
CA ALA A 32 -5.85 8.46 17.23
C ALA A 32 -5.32 9.77 17.82
N GLU A 33 -4.01 10.02 17.73
CA GLU A 33 -3.41 11.29 18.14
C GLU A 33 -3.83 12.44 17.22
N LEU A 34 -3.71 12.27 15.90
CA LEU A 34 -4.07 13.29 14.92
C LEU A 34 -5.56 13.65 14.97
N SER A 35 -6.46 12.69 15.23
CA SER A 35 -7.89 12.95 15.40
C SER A 35 -8.22 13.82 16.61
N LYS A 36 -7.40 13.77 17.67
CA LYS A 36 -7.55 14.63 18.86
C LYS A 36 -7.03 16.03 18.59
N ILE A 37 -5.94 16.16 17.84
CA ILE A 37 -5.32 17.46 17.52
C ILE A 37 -6.17 18.21 16.48
N PHE A 38 -6.73 17.49 15.50
CA PHE A 38 -7.49 18.04 14.37
C PHE A 38 -8.91 17.45 14.30
N PRO A 39 -9.77 17.72 15.31
CA PRO A 39 -11.10 17.14 15.38
C PRO A 39 -11.96 17.58 14.20
N GLY A 40 -12.67 16.63 13.59
CA GLY A 40 -13.51 16.86 12.41
C GLY A 40 -12.74 16.98 11.08
N VAL A 41 -11.41 16.99 11.11
CA VAL A 41 -10.55 16.93 9.91
C VAL A 41 -9.95 15.54 9.74
N VAL A 42 -9.48 14.94 10.85
CA VAL A 42 -8.94 13.57 10.87
C VAL A 42 -9.94 12.66 11.59
N ASN A 43 -10.39 11.60 10.91
CA ASN A 43 -11.32 10.63 11.49
C ASN A 43 -10.63 9.82 12.61
N GLU A 44 -11.32 9.55 13.72
CA GLU A 44 -10.79 8.67 14.77
C GLU A 44 -10.55 7.24 14.27
N VAL A 45 -11.48 6.74 13.45
CA VAL A 45 -11.36 5.48 12.73
C VAL A 45 -11.41 5.77 11.24
N PRO A 46 -10.42 5.30 10.45
CA PRO A 46 -10.46 5.42 9.01
C PRO A 46 -11.76 4.85 8.42
N ASP A 47 -12.36 5.56 7.46
CA ASP A 47 -13.58 5.08 6.81
C ASP A 47 -13.26 3.84 5.96
N PRO A 48 -13.87 2.68 6.29
CA PRO A 48 -13.54 1.41 5.63
C PRO A 48 -13.91 1.41 4.13
N LEU A 49 -14.89 2.21 3.71
CA LEU A 49 -15.29 2.30 2.30
C LEU A 49 -14.19 2.96 1.48
N PHE A 50 -13.65 4.09 1.93
CA PHE A 50 -12.59 4.80 1.23
C PHE A 50 -11.25 4.02 1.25
N ILE A 51 -10.98 3.27 2.32
CA ILE A 51 -9.85 2.34 2.35
C ILE A 51 -10.03 1.26 1.28
N LEU A 52 -11.20 0.61 1.21
CA LEU A 52 -11.44 -0.47 0.25
C LEU A 52 -11.34 0.03 -1.20
N ILE A 53 -11.89 1.22 -1.50
CA ILE A 53 -11.83 1.83 -2.83
C ILE A 53 -10.37 2.12 -3.21
N SER A 54 -9.60 2.77 -2.33
CA SER A 54 -8.21 3.13 -2.61
C SER A 54 -7.31 1.89 -2.77
N ALA A 55 -7.45 0.89 -1.90
CA ALA A 55 -6.73 -0.38 -2.00
C ALA A 55 -7.06 -1.12 -3.31
N THR A 56 -8.35 -1.19 -3.67
CA THR A 56 -8.79 -1.84 -4.91
C THR A 56 -8.19 -1.16 -6.13
N ALA A 57 -8.21 0.18 -6.18
CA ALA A 57 -7.63 0.94 -7.28
C ALA A 57 -6.12 0.70 -7.39
N LEU A 58 -5.39 0.79 -6.26
CA LEU A 58 -3.94 0.64 -6.22
C LEU A 58 -3.49 -0.77 -6.62
N ILE A 59 -4.10 -1.81 -6.05
CA ILE A 59 -3.78 -3.21 -6.39
C ILE A 59 -4.07 -3.49 -7.86
N THR A 60 -5.20 -2.99 -8.38
CA THR A 60 -5.55 -3.16 -9.80
C THR A 60 -4.50 -2.51 -10.70
N LEU A 61 -4.08 -1.28 -10.37
CA LEU A 61 -3.02 -0.57 -11.09
C LEU A 61 -1.72 -1.39 -11.11
N TRP A 62 -1.30 -1.90 -9.95
CA TRP A 62 -0.05 -2.68 -9.84
C TRP A 62 -0.13 -3.99 -10.60
N VAL A 63 -1.22 -4.74 -10.48
CA VAL A 63 -1.43 -6.01 -11.21
C VAL A 63 -1.34 -5.80 -12.72
N ILE A 64 -2.04 -4.80 -13.26
CA ILE A 64 -2.00 -4.49 -14.69
C ILE A 64 -0.59 -4.06 -15.12
N THR A 65 0.06 -3.22 -14.32
CA THR A 65 1.39 -2.70 -14.63
C THR A 65 2.44 -3.80 -14.63
N PHE A 66 2.42 -4.68 -13.64
CA PHE A 66 3.39 -5.78 -13.50
C PHE A 66 3.26 -6.77 -14.65
N ASP A 67 2.03 -7.09 -15.07
CA ASP A 67 1.80 -7.94 -16.24
C ASP A 67 2.33 -7.29 -17.52
N LYS A 68 2.08 -6.00 -17.73
CA LYS A 68 2.60 -5.25 -18.89
C LYS A 68 4.13 -5.13 -18.89
N MET A 69 4.75 -5.14 -17.71
CA MET A 69 6.21 -5.18 -17.54
C MET A 69 6.80 -6.59 -17.69
N GLY A 70 5.97 -7.62 -17.88
CA GLY A 70 6.43 -9.01 -17.98
C GLY A 70 6.93 -9.61 -16.65
N ILE A 71 6.46 -9.08 -15.52
CA ILE A 71 6.86 -9.55 -14.19
C ILE A 71 6.07 -10.81 -13.82
N THR A 72 6.72 -11.96 -13.88
CA THR A 72 6.11 -13.30 -13.75
C THR A 72 6.77 -14.18 -12.69
N ASN A 73 7.53 -13.61 -11.76
CA ASN A 73 8.11 -14.38 -10.66
C ASN A 73 8.18 -13.58 -9.36
N LEU A 74 8.29 -14.30 -8.24
CA LEU A 74 8.28 -13.75 -6.89
C LEU A 74 9.41 -12.73 -6.68
N LYS A 75 10.65 -13.06 -7.08
CA LYS A 75 11.82 -12.20 -6.85
C LYS A 75 11.68 -10.85 -7.57
N ASN A 76 11.39 -10.87 -8.86
CA ASN A 76 11.23 -9.65 -9.64
C ASN A 76 9.99 -8.88 -9.18
N GLY A 77 8.90 -9.59 -8.85
CA GLY A 77 7.72 -9.01 -8.23
C GLY A 77 8.03 -8.24 -6.96
N SER A 78 8.77 -8.83 -6.02
CA SER A 78 9.13 -8.17 -4.77
C SER A 78 10.04 -6.96 -4.99
N ILE A 79 11.05 -7.05 -5.86
CA ILE A 79 11.94 -5.92 -6.15
C ILE A 79 11.18 -4.77 -6.79
N THR A 80 10.34 -5.05 -7.79
CA THR A 80 9.49 -4.02 -8.42
C THR A 80 8.50 -3.45 -7.40
N GLY A 81 7.93 -4.29 -6.54
CA GLY A 81 7.04 -3.89 -5.47
C GLY A 81 7.67 -2.93 -4.47
N ILE A 82 8.94 -3.14 -4.10
CA ILE A 82 9.70 -2.20 -3.24
C ILE A 82 9.75 -0.81 -3.88
N TRP A 83 10.14 -0.73 -5.16
CA TRP A 83 10.21 0.53 -5.88
C TRP A 83 8.85 1.22 -5.99
N PHE A 84 7.81 0.46 -6.34
CA PHE A 84 6.45 0.99 -6.42
C PHE A 84 5.95 1.48 -5.06
N GLY A 85 6.22 0.74 -3.98
CA GLY A 85 5.88 1.13 -2.62
C GLY A 85 6.57 2.43 -2.22
N ILE A 86 7.90 2.52 -2.39
CA ILE A 86 8.67 3.72 -2.06
C ILE A 86 8.14 4.92 -2.84
N LEU A 87 8.05 4.83 -4.16
CA LEU A 87 7.75 5.98 -5.01
C LEU A 87 6.29 6.43 -4.87
N THR A 88 5.34 5.49 -4.75
CA THR A 88 3.92 5.80 -4.56
C THR A 88 3.68 6.54 -3.25
N PHE A 89 4.25 6.04 -2.15
CA PHE A 89 4.04 6.65 -0.83
C PHE A 89 4.93 7.85 -0.59
N THR A 90 6.04 7.99 -1.31
CA THR A 90 6.79 9.25 -1.41
C THR A 90 5.91 10.35 -2.02
N PHE A 91 5.23 10.04 -3.13
CA PHE A 91 4.30 10.97 -3.75
C PHE A 91 3.16 11.33 -2.80
N PHE A 92 2.48 10.34 -2.20
CA PHE A 92 1.37 10.63 -1.28
C PHE A 92 1.80 11.39 -0.03
N GLY A 93 2.85 10.94 0.65
CA GLY A 93 3.32 11.56 1.89
C GLY A 93 3.74 13.01 1.69
N PHE A 94 4.57 13.28 0.68
CA PHE A 94 5.02 14.65 0.42
C PHE A 94 3.93 15.53 -0.21
N GLN A 95 3.04 14.99 -1.03
CA GLN A 95 1.89 15.75 -1.52
C GLN A 95 0.95 16.12 -0.36
N PHE A 96 0.74 15.22 0.59
CA PHE A 96 -0.08 15.50 1.77
C PHE A 96 0.57 16.55 2.68
N MET A 97 1.89 16.51 2.87
CA MET A 97 2.66 17.54 3.58
C MET A 97 2.71 18.89 2.84
N ALA A 98 2.63 18.89 1.50
CA ALA A 98 2.58 20.12 0.72
C ALA A 98 1.22 20.83 0.84
N LEU A 99 0.15 20.05 1.03
CA LEU A 99 -1.22 20.55 1.12
C LEU A 99 -1.68 20.80 2.56
N THR A 100 -1.05 20.15 3.54
CA THR A 100 -1.46 20.18 4.94
C THR A 100 -0.24 20.24 5.86
N ASN A 101 -0.40 20.83 7.04
CA ASN A 101 0.62 20.82 8.10
C ASN A 101 0.32 19.77 9.19
N ILE A 102 -0.40 18.71 8.83
CA ILE A 102 -0.94 17.72 9.79
C ILE A 102 0.12 16.67 10.17
N VAL A 103 0.90 16.18 9.20
CA VAL A 103 1.87 15.09 9.43
C VAL A 103 3.31 15.60 9.45
N SER A 104 4.14 14.95 10.26
CA SER A 104 5.57 15.25 10.37
C SER A 104 6.38 14.60 9.25
N ILE A 105 7.59 15.13 9.01
CA ILE A 105 8.54 14.50 8.10
C ILE A 105 8.93 13.09 8.58
N GLN A 106 9.01 12.87 9.89
CA GLN A 106 9.30 11.56 10.48
C GLN A 106 8.20 10.57 10.14
N PHE A 107 6.93 10.95 10.31
CA PHE A 107 5.79 10.12 9.93
C PHE A 107 5.87 9.71 8.45
N ALA A 108 6.06 10.68 7.55
CA ALA A 108 6.14 10.41 6.11
C ALA A 108 7.30 9.47 5.76
N LEU A 109 8.49 9.65 6.34
CA LEU A 109 9.64 8.78 6.09
C LEU A 109 9.41 7.36 6.63
N THR A 110 8.77 7.22 7.79
CA THR A 110 8.41 5.92 8.36
C THR A 110 7.34 5.22 7.51
N ASP A 111 6.34 5.95 7.03
CA ASP A 111 5.32 5.45 6.10
C ASP A 111 5.95 4.95 4.79
N ILE A 112 6.89 5.70 4.20
CA ILE A 112 7.62 5.28 3.00
C ILE A 112 8.42 4.00 3.26
N PHE A 113 9.09 3.90 4.40
CA PHE A 113 9.86 2.71 4.77
C PHE A 113 8.96 1.47 4.95
N ILE A 114 7.85 1.61 5.69
CA ILE A 114 6.86 0.54 5.84
C ILE A 114 6.30 0.16 4.46
N SER A 115 5.99 1.14 3.63
CA SER A 115 5.47 0.94 2.28
C SER A 115 6.44 0.25 1.34
N ALA A 116 7.75 0.39 1.54
CA ALA A 116 8.76 -0.41 0.83
C ALA A 116 8.63 -1.91 1.17
N ILE A 117 8.50 -2.24 2.46
CA ILE A 117 8.33 -3.61 2.96
C ILE A 117 7.00 -4.19 2.47
N MET A 118 5.91 -3.44 2.64
CA MET A 118 4.58 -3.82 2.17
C MET A 118 4.55 -3.95 0.65
N GLY A 119 5.28 -3.09 -0.06
CA GLY A 119 5.47 -3.15 -1.50
C GLY A 119 6.15 -4.45 -1.93
N ALA A 120 7.18 -4.91 -1.21
CA ALA A 120 7.84 -6.18 -1.47
C ALA A 120 6.87 -7.38 -1.39
N ILE A 121 5.99 -7.37 -0.40
CA ILE A 121 4.98 -8.41 -0.17
C ILE A 121 3.92 -8.37 -1.27
N GLN A 122 3.35 -7.19 -1.54
CA GLN A 122 2.36 -6.98 -2.60
C GLN A 122 2.91 -7.39 -3.97
N GLY A 123 4.08 -6.86 -4.33
CA GLY A 123 4.71 -7.14 -5.60
C GLY A 123 5.10 -8.62 -5.73
N GLY A 124 5.57 -9.26 -4.65
CA GLY A 124 5.88 -10.69 -4.62
C GLY A 124 4.65 -11.55 -4.88
N ALA A 125 3.53 -11.25 -4.23
CA ALA A 125 2.25 -11.93 -4.44
C ALA A 125 1.74 -11.77 -5.87
N ILE A 126 1.83 -10.56 -6.43
CA ILE A 126 1.46 -10.27 -7.83
C ILE A 126 2.37 -11.03 -8.79
N GLY A 127 3.69 -10.92 -8.66
CA GLY A 127 4.64 -11.58 -9.56
C GLY A 127 4.54 -13.11 -9.52
N TRP A 128 4.36 -13.69 -8.34
CA TRP A 128 4.12 -15.13 -8.18
C TRP A 128 2.83 -15.59 -8.86
N SER A 129 1.72 -14.89 -8.62
CA SER A 129 0.41 -15.27 -9.16
C SER A 129 0.35 -15.07 -10.67
N LEU A 130 0.87 -13.97 -11.20
CA LEU A 130 0.96 -13.74 -12.64
C LEU A 130 1.80 -14.82 -13.33
N GLY A 131 2.93 -15.23 -12.74
CA GLY A 131 3.75 -16.31 -13.29
C GLY A 131 3.10 -17.68 -13.27
N ARG A 132 2.34 -17.99 -12.21
CA ARG A 132 1.71 -19.30 -12.03
C ARG A 132 0.46 -19.49 -12.89
N PHE A 133 -0.24 -18.41 -13.20
CA PHE A 133 -1.54 -18.43 -13.88
C PHE A 133 -1.53 -17.66 -15.21
N ALA A 134 -0.35 -17.36 -15.76
CA ALA A 134 -0.15 -16.71 -17.06
C ALA A 134 -0.85 -17.46 -18.20
#